data_AF-A0A7X2TSB8-F1
#
_entry.id   AF-A0A7X2TSB8-F1
#
_cell.length_a   1.000
_cell.length_b   1.000
_cell.length_c   1.000
_cell.angle_alpha   90.00
_cell.angle_beta   90.00
_cell.angle_gamma   90.00
#
_symmetry.space_group_name_H-M   'P 1'
#
loop_
_entity.id
_entity.type
_entity.pdbx_description
1 polymer ?
#
loop_
_entity_poly.entity_id
_entity_poly.type
_entity_poly.pdbx_seq_one_letter_code
_entity_poly.pdbx_strand_id
1 'polypeptide(L)'
;MSSLFVVDVPANVDITTSDSGSRTRYMAPPKGTRIRRLTNTPAAGIVRGSLDGTRIGYFATPPGGIRQVFIINSQGSDQHTSPEMRPVQATQLERPASGGLRWHPSGNSIAVISDNGVVSVCVKPGPLFGKTHWLAARGPQVPAADALVWSRDGSRLAFNRRVPTYDAKGNLVKDAGGNDFRQIFLADFPDSNGNGIADPIE
;
A
#
# COMPACT_ATOMS: atom_id res chain seq x y z
N MET A 1 -7.29 18.76 5.78
CA MET A 1 -7.36 17.44 6.44
C MET A 1 -7.99 16.48 5.44
N SER A 2 -7.37 15.33 5.18
CA SER A 2 -7.83 14.37 4.17
C SER A 2 -8.55 13.19 4.83
N SER A 3 -9.57 12.65 4.18
CA SER A 3 -10.35 11.51 4.69
C SER A 3 -10.50 10.44 3.61
N LEU A 4 -10.69 9.20 4.05
CA LEU A 4 -10.95 8.09 3.14
C LEU A 4 -12.44 8.05 2.79
N PHE A 5 -12.72 7.97 1.50
CA PHE A 5 -14.06 7.77 0.96
C PHE A 5 -14.06 6.58 0.02
N VAL A 6 -15.23 5.96 -0.12
CA VAL A 6 -15.53 4.96 -1.14
C VAL A 6 -16.76 5.38 -1.92
N VAL A 7 -16.85 4.89 -3.15
CA VAL A 7 -18.05 5.03 -3.97
C VAL A 7 -18.67 3.64 -4.08
N ASP A 8 -19.86 3.48 -3.51
CA ASP A 8 -20.67 2.30 -3.72
C ASP A 8 -21.28 2.37 -5.12
N VAL A 9 -21.02 1.35 -5.94
CA VAL A 9 -21.56 1.20 -7.28
C VAL A 9 -22.45 -0.05 -7.27
N PRO A 10 -23.79 0.10 -7.35
CA PRO A 10 -24.70 -1.04 -7.40
C PRO A 10 -24.38 -1.96 -8.60
N ALA A 11 -24.53 -3.27 -8.42
CA ALA A 11 -24.26 -4.23 -9.50
C ALA A 11 -25.19 -4.03 -10.72
N ASN A 12 -26.40 -3.51 -10.49
CA ASN A 12 -27.39 -3.20 -11.50
C ASN A 12 -27.40 -1.71 -11.90
N VAL A 13 -26.31 -0.98 -11.65
CA VAL A 13 -26.23 0.43 -12.01
C VAL A 13 -26.38 0.62 -13.52
N ASP A 14 -27.22 1.55 -13.94
CA ASP A 14 -27.32 1.93 -15.34
C ASP A 14 -26.19 2.91 -15.69
N ILE A 15 -25.10 2.37 -16.26
CA ILE A 15 -23.90 3.16 -16.61
C ILE A 15 -24.19 4.26 -17.65
N THR A 16 -25.25 4.12 -18.45
CA THR A 16 -25.62 5.11 -19.48
C THR A 16 -26.14 6.41 -18.89
N THR A 17 -26.50 6.39 -17.60
CA THR A 17 -26.89 7.60 -16.86
C THR A 17 -25.70 8.42 -16.37
N SER A 18 -24.47 7.94 -16.59
CA SER A 18 -23.27 8.75 -16.37
C SER A 18 -23.20 9.92 -17.35
N ASP A 19 -22.52 10.97 -16.93
CA ASP A 19 -22.34 12.16 -17.73
C ASP A 19 -20.85 12.54 -17.71
N SER A 20 -20.22 12.58 -18.87
CA SER A 20 -18.79 12.92 -18.99
C SER A 20 -18.50 14.39 -18.64
N GLY A 21 -19.53 15.20 -18.43
CA GLY A 21 -19.39 16.63 -18.18
C GLY A 21 -19.16 17.41 -19.47
N SER A 22 -18.65 18.62 -19.33
CA SER A 22 -18.25 19.49 -20.44
C SER A 22 -17.16 20.46 -19.99
N ARG A 23 -16.73 21.36 -20.88
CA ARG A 23 -15.76 22.42 -20.54
C ARG A 23 -16.17 23.27 -19.32
N THR A 24 -17.47 23.41 -19.05
CA THR A 24 -18.00 24.27 -17.98
C THR A 24 -18.80 23.50 -16.93
N ARG A 25 -18.82 22.17 -16.98
CA ARG A 25 -19.64 21.34 -16.08
C ARG A 25 -18.89 20.06 -15.72
N TYR A 26 -18.86 19.75 -14.43
CA TYR A 26 -18.25 18.50 -13.96
C TYR A 26 -18.98 17.27 -14.49
N MET A 27 -18.21 16.19 -14.62
CA MET A 27 -18.74 14.85 -14.84
C MET A 27 -19.62 14.42 -13.66
N ALA A 28 -20.61 13.57 -13.95
CA ALA A 28 -21.43 12.93 -12.94
C ALA A 28 -21.32 11.40 -13.08
N PRO A 29 -21.18 10.66 -11.97
CA PRO A 29 -21.21 9.22 -12.01
C PRO A 29 -22.61 8.73 -12.40
N PRO A 30 -22.76 7.45 -12.79
CA PRO A 30 -24.07 6.85 -12.97
C PRO A 30 -25.02 7.12 -11.78
N LYS A 31 -26.30 7.35 -12.08
CA LYS A 31 -27.34 7.48 -11.06
C LYS A 31 -27.37 6.23 -10.18
N GLY A 32 -27.60 6.43 -8.88
CA GLY A 32 -27.61 5.35 -7.89
C GLY A 32 -26.25 5.05 -7.25
N THR A 33 -25.15 5.65 -7.74
CA THR A 33 -23.87 5.62 -7.02
C THR A 33 -23.95 6.45 -5.73
N ARG A 34 -23.30 5.97 -4.67
CA ARG A 34 -23.30 6.63 -3.35
C ARG A 34 -21.87 6.81 -2.85
N ILE A 35 -21.51 8.03 -2.46
CA ILE A 35 -20.25 8.31 -1.80
C ILE A 35 -20.43 8.08 -0.29
N ARG A 36 -19.58 7.25 0.32
CA ARG A 36 -19.52 7.05 1.77
C ARG A 36 -18.17 7.48 2.31
N ARG A 37 -18.18 8.20 3.43
CA ARG A 37 -16.98 8.51 4.21
C ARG A 37 -16.65 7.35 5.12
N LEU A 38 -15.41 6.87 5.04
CA LEU A 38 -14.92 5.78 5.89
C LEU A 38 -14.15 6.29 7.10
N THR A 39 -13.46 7.42 6.99
CA THR A 39 -12.69 7.99 8.11
C THR A 39 -13.04 9.44 8.39
N ASN A 40 -13.24 9.76 9.65
CA ASN A 40 -13.34 11.11 10.21
C ASN A 40 -11.99 11.58 10.78
N THR A 41 -11.05 10.67 10.98
CA THR A 41 -9.63 10.94 11.24
C THR A 41 -8.81 11.11 9.94
N PRO A 42 -7.63 11.76 9.98
CA PRO A 42 -6.81 11.96 8.80
C PRO A 42 -6.38 10.63 8.16
N ALA A 43 -6.69 10.46 6.88
CA ALA A 43 -6.16 9.40 6.02
C ALA A 43 -5.39 10.06 4.87
N ALA A 44 -4.17 9.60 4.61
CA ALA A 44 -3.26 10.25 3.66
C ALA A 44 -2.67 9.28 2.64
N GLY A 45 -2.16 9.85 1.55
CA GLY A 45 -1.45 9.12 0.50
C GLY A 45 -2.37 8.31 -0.41
N ILE A 46 -1.76 7.39 -1.16
CA ILE A 46 -2.47 6.50 -2.08
C ILE A 46 -2.99 5.31 -1.28
N VAL A 47 -4.30 5.12 -1.27
CA VAL A 47 -4.95 3.96 -0.66
C VAL A 47 -4.99 2.78 -1.63
N ARG A 48 -5.08 1.56 -1.11
CA ARG A 48 -5.09 0.33 -1.92
C ARG A 48 -6.09 -0.67 -1.37
N GLY A 49 -7.00 -1.14 -2.22
CA GLY A 49 -7.87 -2.28 -1.92
C GLY A 49 -7.11 -3.61 -1.98
N SER A 50 -7.54 -4.58 -1.18
CA SER A 50 -7.20 -5.99 -1.36
C SER A 50 -7.75 -6.53 -2.68
N LEU A 51 -7.21 -7.65 -3.17
CA LEU A 51 -7.60 -8.22 -4.47
C LEU A 51 -9.09 -8.58 -4.55
N ASP A 52 -9.67 -9.03 -3.44
CA ASP A 52 -11.09 -9.36 -3.30
C ASP A 52 -11.99 -8.12 -3.06
N GLY A 53 -11.41 -6.92 -2.92
CA GLY A 53 -12.13 -5.67 -2.68
C GLY A 53 -12.76 -5.54 -1.28
N THR A 54 -12.50 -6.48 -0.36
CA THR A 54 -13.15 -6.49 0.96
C THR A 54 -12.44 -5.59 1.98
N ARG A 55 -11.16 -5.28 1.78
CA ARG A 55 -10.32 -4.51 2.70
C ARG A 55 -9.61 -3.38 1.97
N ILE A 56 -9.39 -2.28 2.65
CA ILE A 56 -8.67 -1.11 2.15
C ILE A 56 -7.53 -0.80 3.11
N GLY A 57 -6.31 -0.78 2.59
CA GLY A 57 -5.13 -0.29 3.29
C GLY A 57 -4.89 1.19 3.00
N TYR A 58 -4.56 1.97 4.02
CA TYR A 58 -4.27 3.40 3.91
C TYR A 58 -3.24 3.84 4.95
N PHE A 59 -2.61 5.00 4.74
CA PHE A 59 -1.69 5.58 5.71
C PHE A 59 -2.41 6.55 6.64
N ALA A 60 -2.11 6.45 7.93
CA ALA A 60 -2.54 7.44 8.92
C ALA A 60 -1.47 7.58 10.01
N THR A 61 -1.51 8.69 10.74
CA THR A 61 -0.63 8.95 11.87
C THR A 61 -1.51 8.99 13.13
N PRO A 62 -1.36 8.04 14.06
CA PRO A 62 -2.08 8.09 15.32
C PRO A 62 -1.62 9.29 16.17
N PRO A 63 -2.44 9.78 17.12
CA PRO A 63 -2.06 10.89 17.98
C PRO A 63 -0.71 10.65 18.69
N GLY A 64 0.24 11.57 18.50
CA GLY A 64 1.60 11.47 19.08
C GLY A 64 2.48 10.37 18.48
N GLY A 65 2.01 9.64 17.47
CA GLY A 65 2.77 8.56 16.85
C GLY A 65 3.40 8.95 15.50
N ILE A 66 3.95 7.95 14.83
CA ILE A 66 4.50 8.08 13.48
C ILE A 66 3.54 7.47 12.45
N ARG A 67 3.70 7.81 11.17
CA ARG A 67 2.84 7.30 10.11
C ARG A 67 2.92 5.77 10.01
N GLN A 68 1.78 5.09 10.13
CA GLN A 68 1.61 3.64 10.03
C GLN A 68 0.61 3.30 8.91
N VAL A 69 0.47 2.01 8.59
CA VAL A 69 -0.61 1.50 7.75
C VAL A 69 -1.76 1.05 8.61
N PHE A 70 -2.97 1.41 8.19
CA PHE A 70 -4.23 0.97 8.76
C PHE A 70 -5.00 0.18 7.71
N ILE A 71 -5.78 -0.79 8.15
CA ILE A 71 -6.69 -1.58 7.31
C ILE A 71 -8.10 -1.40 7.83
N ILE A 72 -9.04 -1.16 6.91
CA ILE A 72 -10.47 -1.08 7.19
C ILE A 72 -11.23 -1.99 6.22
N ASN A 73 -12.33 -2.58 6.67
CA ASN A 73 -13.29 -3.22 5.77
C ASN A 73 -13.87 -2.19 4.78
N SER A 74 -14.05 -2.53 3.50
CA SER A 74 -14.59 -1.60 2.48
C SER A 74 -16.05 -1.19 2.75
N GLN A 75 -16.78 -2.00 3.52
CA GLN A 75 -18.13 -1.71 4.01
C GLN A 75 -18.13 -1.06 5.41
N GLY A 76 -16.96 -0.83 6.00
CA GLY A 76 -16.80 -0.32 7.36
C GLY A 76 -16.89 1.21 7.49
N SER A 77 -16.46 1.71 8.66
CA SER A 77 -16.23 3.12 8.96
C SER A 77 -15.51 3.23 10.32
N ASP A 78 -14.71 4.27 10.56
CA ASP A 78 -14.14 4.54 11.89
C ASP A 78 -15.19 4.86 12.96
N GLN A 79 -16.42 5.19 12.54
CA GLN A 79 -17.59 5.36 13.40
C GLN A 79 -18.54 4.16 13.39
N HIS A 80 -18.17 3.03 12.77
CA HIS A 80 -19.04 1.85 12.68
C HIS A 80 -19.38 1.30 14.08
N THR A 81 -20.60 0.80 14.29
CA THR A 81 -21.04 0.30 15.60
C THR A 81 -20.24 -0.94 16.02
N SER A 82 -20.05 -1.88 15.11
CA SER A 82 -19.22 -3.07 15.34
C SER A 82 -17.71 -2.78 15.27
N PRO A 83 -16.92 -3.14 16.30
CA PRO A 83 -15.47 -2.90 16.34
C PRO A 83 -14.68 -3.51 15.18
N GLU A 84 -15.07 -4.68 14.68
CA GLU A 84 -14.42 -5.40 13.58
C GLU A 84 -14.56 -4.70 12.21
N MET A 85 -15.48 -3.75 12.10
CA MET A 85 -15.69 -2.93 10.91
C MET A 85 -14.98 -1.57 11.00
N ARG A 86 -14.31 -1.28 12.13
CA ARG A 86 -13.48 -0.08 12.31
C ARG A 86 -12.05 -0.35 11.82
N PRO A 87 -11.28 0.71 11.50
CA PRO A 87 -9.89 0.53 11.12
C PRO A 87 -9.06 -0.11 12.23
N VAL A 88 -8.17 -1.00 11.83
CA VAL A 88 -7.13 -1.59 12.68
C VAL A 88 -5.76 -1.13 12.17
N GLN A 89 -4.88 -0.74 13.10
CA GLN A 89 -3.49 -0.44 12.75
C GLN A 89 -2.78 -1.75 12.37
N ALA A 90 -2.40 -1.88 11.10
CA ALA A 90 -1.79 -3.08 10.57
C ALA A 90 -0.28 -3.17 10.85
N THR A 91 0.37 -2.04 11.16
CA THR A 91 1.83 -1.99 11.31
C THR A 91 2.26 -1.36 12.63
N GLN A 92 3.36 -1.84 13.20
CA GLN A 92 4.02 -1.26 14.38
C GLN A 92 5.49 -0.96 14.04
N LEU A 93 5.72 -0.12 13.03
CA LEU A 93 7.06 0.19 12.54
C LEU A 93 7.77 1.20 13.45
N GLU A 94 9.09 1.07 13.57
CA GLU A 94 9.96 2.02 14.30
C GLU A 94 10.19 3.33 13.53
N ARG A 95 10.13 3.27 12.20
CA ARG A 95 10.24 4.43 11.30
C ARG A 95 8.94 4.63 10.52
N PRO A 96 8.60 5.87 10.14
CA PRO A 96 7.36 6.15 9.43
C PRO A 96 7.27 5.32 8.15
N ALA A 97 6.11 4.71 7.91
CA ALA A 97 5.81 4.09 6.63
C ALA A 97 5.89 5.15 5.53
N SER A 98 6.91 5.12 4.67
CA SER A 98 7.21 6.19 3.72
C SER A 98 6.37 6.10 2.43
N GLY A 99 5.83 4.92 2.11
CA GLY A 99 4.95 4.71 0.97
C GLY A 99 4.89 3.23 0.55
N GLY A 100 4.61 2.98 -0.73
CA GLY A 100 4.80 1.66 -1.33
C GLY A 100 3.78 0.59 -0.93
N LEU A 101 2.65 0.95 -0.32
CA LEU A 101 1.62 -0.01 0.08
C LEU A 101 1.19 -0.90 -1.10
N ARG A 102 1.40 -2.21 -1.00
CA ARG A 102 1.03 -3.23 -1.99
C ARG A 102 0.56 -4.49 -1.30
N TRP A 103 -0.62 -4.98 -1.67
CA TRP A 103 -1.11 -6.27 -1.22
C TRP A 103 -0.36 -7.40 -1.91
N HIS A 104 0.08 -8.40 -1.14
CA HIS A 104 0.49 -9.69 -1.68
C HIS A 104 -0.71 -10.33 -2.41
N PRO A 105 -0.52 -11.09 -3.51
CA PRO A 105 -1.63 -11.68 -4.26
C PRO A 105 -2.59 -12.54 -3.43
N SER A 106 -2.10 -13.19 -2.36
CA SER A 106 -2.94 -13.96 -1.43
C SER A 106 -3.90 -13.12 -0.58
N GLY A 107 -3.63 -11.82 -0.43
CA GLY A 107 -4.33 -10.95 0.51
C GLY A 107 -3.95 -11.14 2.00
N ASN A 108 -3.06 -12.07 2.33
CA ASN A 108 -2.66 -12.34 3.72
C ASN A 108 -1.51 -11.44 4.21
N SER A 109 -0.77 -10.81 3.30
CA SER A 109 0.31 -9.87 3.63
C SER A 109 0.25 -8.60 2.79
N ILE A 110 0.92 -7.55 3.27
CA ILE A 110 1.19 -6.31 2.52
C ILE A 110 2.69 -6.04 2.52
N ALA A 111 3.20 -5.40 1.47
CA ALA A 111 4.51 -4.76 1.45
C ALA A 111 4.38 -3.24 1.62
N VAL A 112 5.32 -2.66 2.37
CA VAL A 112 5.38 -1.24 2.71
C VAL A 112 6.85 -0.79 2.69
N ILE A 113 7.11 0.46 2.33
CA ILE A 113 8.45 1.05 2.48
C ILE A 113 8.54 1.68 3.87
N SER A 114 9.61 1.38 4.59
CA SER A 114 9.99 2.07 5.83
C SER A 114 11.50 1.98 6.01
N ASP A 115 12.10 2.99 6.65
CA ASP A 115 13.55 3.03 6.90
C ASP A 115 14.39 2.76 5.64
N ASN A 116 13.98 3.30 4.49
CA ASN A 116 14.55 3.05 3.14
C ASN A 116 14.49 1.60 2.62
N GLY A 117 14.05 0.65 3.44
CA GLY A 117 13.88 -0.76 3.09
C GLY A 117 12.45 -1.11 2.69
N VAL A 118 12.25 -2.39 2.38
CA VAL A 118 10.93 -2.97 2.11
C VAL A 118 10.60 -3.97 3.21
N VAL A 119 9.45 -3.80 3.83
CA VAL A 119 8.93 -4.67 4.88
C VAL A 119 7.63 -5.33 4.43
N SER A 120 7.55 -6.65 4.60
CA SER A 120 6.31 -7.41 4.52
C SER A 120 5.65 -7.47 5.89
N VAL A 121 4.32 -7.37 5.93
CA VAL A 121 3.53 -7.39 7.15
C VAL A 121 2.34 -8.32 6.98
N CYS A 122 2.16 -9.26 7.90
CA CYS A 122 0.99 -10.13 7.91
C CYS A 122 -0.25 -9.33 8.31
N VAL A 123 -1.30 -9.44 7.51
CA VAL A 123 -2.59 -8.74 7.69
C VAL A 123 -3.76 -9.71 7.70
N LYS A 124 -3.48 -11.02 7.73
CA LYS A 124 -4.47 -12.05 8.00
C LYS A 124 -4.92 -11.92 9.47
N PRO A 125 -6.23 -11.83 9.75
CA PRO A 125 -6.71 -11.84 11.13
C PRO A 125 -6.21 -13.06 11.90
N GLY A 126 -5.63 -12.85 13.08
CA GLY A 126 -5.09 -13.91 13.91
C GLY A 126 -3.81 -13.50 14.66
N PRO A 127 -3.13 -14.46 15.32
CA PRO A 127 -1.96 -14.19 16.18
C PRO A 127 -0.75 -13.58 15.46
N LEU A 128 -0.68 -13.72 14.13
CA LEU A 128 0.40 -13.18 13.31
C LEU A 128 0.11 -11.77 12.78
N PHE A 129 -1.11 -11.25 12.99
CA PHE A 129 -1.50 -9.95 12.48
C PHE A 129 -0.53 -8.86 12.99
N GLY A 130 0.02 -8.08 12.06
CA GLY A 130 0.97 -7.01 12.32
C GLY A 130 2.41 -7.46 12.53
N LYS A 131 2.70 -8.77 12.55
CA LYS A 131 4.09 -9.26 12.52
C LYS A 131 4.75 -8.89 11.18
N THR A 132 6.03 -8.56 11.24
CA THR A 132 6.76 -7.99 10.10
C THR A 132 8.02 -8.78 9.76
N HIS A 133 8.37 -8.83 8.48
CA HIS A 133 9.60 -9.41 7.96
C HIS A 133 10.22 -8.47 6.92
N TRP A 134 11.51 -8.17 7.03
CA TRP A 134 12.20 -7.29 6.09
C TRP A 134 12.65 -8.05 4.85
N LEU A 135 12.18 -7.63 3.67
CA LEU A 135 12.50 -8.25 2.39
C LEU A 135 13.80 -7.73 1.76
N ALA A 136 14.27 -6.56 2.22
CA ALA A 136 15.47 -5.92 1.71
C ALA A 136 16.20 -5.16 2.81
N ALA A 137 17.50 -4.90 2.59
CA ALA A 137 18.31 -4.05 3.45
C ALA A 137 17.64 -2.70 3.74
N ARG A 138 17.85 -2.16 4.94
CA ARG A 138 17.26 -0.91 5.43
C ARG A 138 18.30 -0.06 6.17
N GLY A 139 17.97 1.19 6.41
CA GLY A 139 18.76 2.13 7.19
C GLY A 139 19.16 3.38 6.42
N PRO A 140 19.78 4.36 7.10
CA PRO A 140 20.06 5.68 6.53
C PRO A 140 21.10 5.66 5.40
N GLN A 141 22.00 4.66 5.39
CA GLN A 141 23.00 4.48 4.32
C GLN A 141 22.45 3.72 3.11
N VAL A 142 21.26 3.13 3.23
CA VAL A 142 20.63 2.37 2.14
C VAL A 142 19.80 3.32 1.29
N PRO A 143 19.98 3.35 -0.04
CA PRO A 143 19.12 4.12 -0.93
C PRO A 143 17.66 3.71 -0.80
N ALA A 144 16.77 4.69 -0.70
CA ALA A 144 15.35 4.46 -0.50
C ALA A 144 14.74 3.61 -1.62
N ALA A 145 14.00 2.57 -1.23
CA ALA A 145 13.18 1.80 -2.15
C ALA A 145 12.00 2.65 -2.68
N ASP A 146 11.62 2.47 -3.94
CA ASP A 146 10.37 2.98 -4.51
C ASP A 146 9.70 1.96 -5.47
N ALA A 147 8.49 2.27 -5.94
CA ALA A 147 7.80 1.53 -7.00
C ALA A 147 7.63 0.00 -6.79
N LEU A 148 7.16 -0.40 -5.61
CA LEU A 148 6.97 -1.81 -5.26
C LEU A 148 5.93 -2.49 -6.18
N VAL A 149 6.25 -3.70 -6.63
CA VAL A 149 5.36 -4.57 -7.42
C VAL A 149 5.61 -6.04 -7.05
N TRP A 150 4.55 -6.75 -6.65
CA TRP A 150 4.59 -8.20 -6.45
C TRP A 150 4.57 -8.95 -7.78
N SER A 151 5.28 -10.07 -7.86
CA SER A 151 5.07 -11.06 -8.90
C SER A 151 3.63 -11.62 -8.80
N ARG A 152 3.07 -12.08 -9.91
CA ARG A 152 1.69 -12.58 -9.96
C ARG A 152 1.47 -13.77 -9.02
N ASP A 153 2.47 -14.62 -8.87
CA ASP A 153 2.50 -15.78 -7.98
C ASP A 153 2.88 -15.43 -6.53
N GLY A 154 3.30 -14.18 -6.26
CA GLY A 154 3.63 -13.71 -4.91
C GLY A 154 5.02 -14.10 -4.39
N SER A 155 5.74 -14.96 -5.10
CA SER A 155 7.06 -15.47 -4.67
C SER A 155 8.16 -14.40 -4.63
N ARG A 156 7.99 -13.28 -5.33
CA ARG A 156 8.99 -12.20 -5.41
C ARG A 156 8.35 -10.82 -5.40
N LEU A 157 9.13 -9.85 -4.94
CA LEU A 157 8.78 -8.44 -5.01
C LEU A 157 9.89 -7.64 -5.72
N ALA A 158 9.51 -6.91 -6.76
CA ALA A 158 10.35 -5.95 -7.44
C ALA A 158 10.22 -4.55 -6.81
N PHE A 159 11.32 -3.81 -6.75
CA PHE A 159 11.37 -2.43 -6.30
C PHE A 159 12.54 -1.71 -6.96
N ASN A 160 12.50 -0.37 -7.03
CA ASN A 160 13.62 0.40 -7.54
C ASN A 160 14.47 0.99 -6.42
N ARG A 161 15.73 1.24 -6.71
CA ARG A 161 16.60 2.16 -5.95
C ARG A 161 17.38 3.04 -6.90
N ARG A 162 17.70 4.26 -6.46
CA ARG A 162 18.71 5.10 -7.13
C ARG A 162 20.09 4.71 -6.60
N VAL A 163 20.96 4.21 -7.46
CA VAL A 163 22.30 3.73 -7.09
C VAL A 163 23.36 4.25 -8.06
N PRO A 164 24.60 4.49 -7.57
CA PRO A 164 25.72 4.82 -8.43
C PRO A 164 25.85 3.84 -9.58
N THR A 165 25.96 4.37 -10.79
CA THR A 165 26.12 3.59 -12.02
C THR A 165 27.36 4.09 -12.72
N TYR A 166 28.18 3.19 -13.25
CA TYR A 166 29.47 3.51 -13.84
C TYR A 166 29.50 3.08 -15.30
N ASP A 167 30.15 3.89 -16.15
CA ASP A 167 30.41 3.50 -17.53
C ASP A 167 31.49 2.39 -17.62
N ALA A 168 31.77 1.90 -18.83
CA ALA A 168 32.79 0.88 -19.06
C ALA A 168 34.22 1.30 -18.66
N LYS A 169 34.46 2.60 -18.44
CA LYS A 169 35.75 3.17 -18.01
C LYS A 169 35.80 3.41 -16.49
N GLY A 170 34.73 3.10 -15.76
CA GLY A 170 34.62 3.32 -14.32
C GLY A 170 34.25 4.75 -13.93
N ASN A 171 33.81 5.59 -14.86
CA ASN A 171 33.33 6.94 -14.52
C ASN A 171 31.89 6.88 -14.03
N LEU A 172 31.60 7.60 -12.95
CA LEU A 172 30.23 7.74 -12.44
C LEU A 172 29.37 8.46 -13.48
N VAL A 173 28.26 7.83 -13.88
CA VAL A 173 27.27 8.42 -14.79
C VAL A 173 25.98 8.74 -14.03
N LYS A 174 25.30 9.80 -14.47
CA LYS A 174 24.07 10.33 -13.87
C LYS A 174 22.98 10.47 -14.93
N ASP A 175 21.72 10.52 -14.49
CA ASP A 175 20.61 10.86 -15.38
C ASP A 175 20.65 12.32 -15.82
N ALA A 176 19.77 12.73 -16.74
CA ALA A 176 19.74 14.09 -17.27
C ALA A 176 19.50 15.18 -16.19
N GLY A 177 19.02 14.79 -15.00
CA GLY A 177 18.84 15.67 -13.84
C GLY A 177 19.98 15.60 -12.83
N GLY A 178 21.10 14.93 -13.14
CA GLY A 178 22.24 14.78 -12.24
C GLY A 178 22.07 13.75 -11.12
N ASN A 179 21.01 12.93 -11.16
CA ASN A 179 20.74 11.92 -10.13
C ASN A 179 21.36 10.57 -10.49
N ASP A 180 21.56 9.73 -9.47
CA ASP A 180 21.84 8.31 -9.70
C ASP A 180 20.70 7.65 -10.46
N PHE A 181 21.04 6.75 -11.39
CA PHE A 181 20.06 6.00 -12.17
C PHE A 181 19.22 5.11 -11.26
N ARG A 182 17.94 4.96 -11.62
CA ARG A 182 17.07 3.95 -11.00
C ARG A 182 17.40 2.58 -11.58
N GLN A 183 17.71 1.64 -10.70
CA GLN A 183 17.85 0.23 -11.03
C GLN A 183 16.74 -0.57 -10.36
N ILE A 184 16.38 -1.70 -10.97
CA ILE A 184 15.37 -2.63 -10.47
C ILE A 184 16.07 -3.70 -9.63
N PHE A 185 15.54 -3.94 -8.44
CA PHE A 185 15.96 -4.97 -7.51
C PHE A 185 14.82 -5.96 -7.31
N LEU A 186 15.18 -7.22 -7.03
CA LEU A 186 14.25 -8.28 -6.69
C LEU A 186 14.56 -8.75 -5.27
N ALA A 187 13.51 -8.97 -4.49
CA ALA A 187 13.56 -9.66 -3.21
C ALA A 187 12.68 -10.90 -3.28
N ASP A 188 13.20 -12.03 -2.78
CA ASP A 188 12.40 -13.23 -2.60
C ASP A 188 11.48 -13.07 -1.39
N PHE A 189 10.28 -13.62 -1.49
CA PHE A 189 9.34 -13.71 -0.39
C PHE A 189 9.37 -15.13 0.18
N PRO A 190 9.87 -15.32 1.41
CA PRO A 190 10.02 -16.65 1.99
C PRO A 190 8.64 -17.16 2.41
N ASP A 191 7.99 -17.95 1.57
CA ASP A 191 6.66 -18.51 1.78
C ASP A 191 6.60 -19.92 1.17
N SER A 192 7.26 -20.86 1.84
CA SER A 192 7.44 -22.22 1.34
C SER A 192 6.12 -23.00 1.29
N ASN A 193 5.14 -22.62 2.10
CA ASN A 193 3.83 -23.25 2.18
C ASN A 193 2.76 -22.57 1.27
N GLY A 194 3.12 -21.45 0.62
CA GLY A 194 2.25 -20.73 -0.33
C GLY A 194 1.04 -20.05 0.32
N ASN A 195 1.07 -19.81 1.63
CA ASN A 195 -0.06 -19.22 2.36
C ASN A 195 -0.06 -17.68 2.30
N GLY A 196 1.01 -17.07 1.77
CA GLY A 196 1.20 -15.64 1.63
C GLY A 196 1.53 -14.92 2.94
N ILE A 197 2.16 -15.61 3.89
CA ILE A 197 2.74 -15.11 5.13
C ILE A 197 4.21 -15.52 5.10
N ALA A 198 5.10 -14.63 5.55
CA ALA A 198 6.53 -14.94 5.52
C ALA A 198 6.84 -16.05 6.55
N ASP A 199 7.48 -17.15 6.13
CA ASP A 199 7.87 -18.27 7.00
C ASP A 199 8.61 -17.81 8.28
N PRO A 200 9.52 -16.79 8.26
CA PRO A 200 10.24 -16.38 9.47
C PRO A 200 9.41 -15.71 10.57
N ILE A 201 8.12 -15.42 10.35
CA ILE A 201 7.23 -14.83 11.36
C ILE A 201 6.17 -15.79 11.89
N GLU A 202 6.03 -16.98 11.28
CA GLU A 202 5.17 -18.08 11.74
C GLU A 202 5.79 -18.77 12.96
#